data_AF-H5TBX9-F1
#
_entry.id   AF-H5TBX9-F1
#
_cell.length_a   1.000
_cell.length_b   1.000
_cell.length_c   1.000
_cell.angle_alpha   90.00
_cell.angle_beta   90.00
_cell.angle_gamma   90.00
#
_symmetry.space_group_name_H-M   'P 1'
#
loop_
_entity.id
_entity.type
_entity.pdbx_description
1 polymer ?
#
loop_
_entity_poly.entity_id
_entity_poly.type
_entity_poly.pdbx_seq_one_letter_code
_entity_poly.pdbx_strand_id
1 'polypeptide(L)'
;MKKIIENIKGFFFIWCIILLANQVILFGGCFAPYCLIAAIPHTLVIAVVLSYFYFKESDTDNKKEIDKTSNITSQTEPPKRRYTKTRRPLRKPPSSGFKDAKSSNISKESFQQPENDVLKQRGDGYELYIGRKFELKGELVIYNGLIRGYEDQGADVIVLSKSTQSVHLIQCKHWKRYEFTKDHLFKIFDKLNDFSPDYQHIPPEKINHYLSNKRNQADILTAIQEGKSYSQIRKTLYLSSKQVIQNDVWPLLEGIKENIYRYKDMKVVVYAF
;
A
#
# COMPACT_ATOMS: atom_id res chain seq x y z
N MET A 1 23.93 -2.35 -19.24
CA MET A 1 24.41 -1.60 -18.05
C MET A 1 24.77 -0.14 -18.33
N LYS A 2 25.58 0.18 -19.35
CA LYS A 2 25.99 1.57 -19.65
C LYS A 2 24.81 2.54 -19.83
N LYS A 3 23.78 2.19 -20.62
CA LYS A 3 22.54 2.97 -20.82
C LYS A 3 21.76 3.23 -19.52
N ILE A 4 21.76 2.29 -18.57
CA ILE A 4 21.07 2.45 -17.28
C ILE A 4 21.83 3.47 -16.41
N ILE A 5 23.15 3.39 -16.39
CA ILE A 5 24.01 4.31 -15.63
C ILE A 5 23.89 5.73 -16.20
N GLU A 6 23.81 5.89 -17.52
CA GLU A 6 23.60 7.19 -18.18
C GLU A 6 22.24 7.80 -17.84
N ASN A 7 21.17 7.00 -17.84
CA ASN A 7 19.84 7.47 -17.48
C ASN A 7 19.76 7.86 -16.00
N ILE A 8 20.43 7.11 -15.11
CA ILE A 8 20.52 7.45 -13.69
C ILE A 8 21.29 8.77 -13.50
N LYS A 9 22.41 8.97 -14.21
CA LYS A 9 23.15 10.24 -14.17
C LYS A 9 22.31 11.42 -14.66
N GLY A 10 21.57 11.25 -15.74
CA GLY A 10 20.67 12.28 -16.27
C GLY A 10 19.55 12.64 -15.28
N PHE A 11 18.98 11.63 -14.62
CA PHE A 11 17.99 11.84 -13.55
C PHE A 11 18.55 12.68 -12.40
N PHE A 12 19.73 12.32 -11.86
CA PHE A 12 20.34 13.06 -10.77
C PHE A 12 20.72 14.49 -11.15
N PHE A 13 21.14 14.71 -12.39
CA PHE A 13 21.44 16.05 -12.90
C PHE A 13 20.17 16.92 -12.97
N ILE A 14 19.10 16.41 -13.55
CA ILE A 14 17.79 17.09 -13.63
C ILE A 14 17.26 17.37 -12.22
N TRP A 15 17.31 16.39 -11.33
CA TRP A 15 16.84 16.53 -9.95
C TRP A 15 17.64 17.58 -9.17
N CYS A 16 18.97 17.62 -9.35
CA CYS A 16 19.83 18.63 -8.71
C CYS A 16 19.45 20.05 -9.17
N ILE A 17 19.20 20.26 -10.46
CA ILE A 17 18.77 21.57 -10.99
C ILE A 17 17.42 21.98 -10.40
N ILE A 18 16.45 21.06 -10.36
CA ILE A 18 15.11 21.32 -9.78
C ILE A 18 15.22 21.67 -8.30
N LEU A 19 16.06 20.94 -7.56
CA LEU A 19 16.28 21.19 -6.14
C LEU A 19 16.88 22.58 -5.91
N LEU A 20 17.89 22.97 -6.69
CA LEU A 20 18.49 24.31 -6.61
C LEU A 20 17.48 25.41 -6.98
N ALA A 21 16.72 25.23 -8.05
CA ALA A 21 15.68 26.17 -8.45
C ALA A 21 14.60 26.33 -7.37
N ASN A 22 14.18 25.23 -6.73
CA ASN A 22 13.25 25.25 -5.61
C ASN A 22 13.78 26.06 -4.42
N GLN A 23 15.07 25.90 -4.05
CA GLN A 23 15.66 26.68 -2.95
C GLN A 23 15.72 28.18 -3.27
N VAL A 24 16.02 28.56 -4.51
CA VAL A 24 16.10 29.97 -4.92
C VAL A 24 14.71 30.61 -5.03
N ILE A 25 13.73 29.91 -5.62
CA ILE A 25 12.41 30.48 -5.95
C ILE A 25 11.46 30.46 -4.76
N LEU A 26 11.44 29.37 -3.97
CA LEU A 26 10.44 29.19 -2.90
C LEU A 26 10.98 29.51 -1.51
N PHE A 27 12.28 29.34 -1.29
CA PHE A 27 12.91 29.54 0.02
C PHE A 27 13.88 30.72 0.05
N GLY A 28 13.85 31.60 -0.96
CA GLY A 28 14.66 32.82 -1.00
C GLY A 28 16.18 32.58 -0.90
N GLY A 29 16.67 31.40 -1.30
CA GLY A 29 18.08 31.01 -1.18
C GLY A 29 18.47 30.30 0.12
N CYS A 30 17.52 29.75 0.89
CA CYS A 30 17.84 28.92 2.05
C CYS A 30 18.45 27.57 1.65
N PHE A 31 19.72 27.33 1.99
CA PHE A 31 20.39 26.03 1.81
C PHE A 31 20.58 25.27 3.13
N ALA A 32 19.82 25.61 4.17
CA ALA A 32 19.87 24.89 5.43
C ALA A 32 19.30 23.46 5.28
N PRO A 33 19.77 22.48 6.09
CA PRO A 33 19.33 21.09 5.96
C PRO A 33 17.81 20.89 6.01
N TYR A 34 17.09 21.70 6.80
CA TYR A 34 15.63 21.62 6.89
C TYR A 34 14.91 22.11 5.62
N CYS A 35 15.43 23.14 4.94
CA CYS A 35 14.90 23.65 3.66
C CYS A 35 15.09 22.61 2.54
N LEU A 36 16.22 21.89 2.59
CA LEU A 36 16.50 20.78 1.66
C LEU A 36 15.56 19.61 1.91
N ILE A 37 15.41 19.16 3.16
CA ILE A 37 14.56 18.00 3.50
C ILE A 37 13.09 18.27 3.16
N ALA A 38 12.59 19.47 3.45
CA ALA A 38 11.23 19.86 3.10
C ALA A 38 10.99 19.84 1.58
N ALA A 39 12.03 20.05 0.78
CA ALA A 39 11.94 20.04 -0.68
C ALA A 39 11.93 18.65 -1.32
N ILE A 40 12.45 17.64 -0.63
CA ILE A 40 12.69 16.30 -1.21
C ILE A 40 11.38 15.66 -1.72
N PRO A 41 10.25 15.63 -0.98
CA PRO A 41 9.07 14.90 -1.41
C PRO A 41 8.51 15.38 -2.74
N HIS A 42 8.36 16.70 -2.94
CA HIS A 42 7.78 17.23 -4.17
C HIS A 42 8.81 17.36 -5.31
N THR A 43 10.07 17.73 -5.03
CA THR A 43 11.10 17.84 -6.08
C THR A 43 11.45 16.48 -6.69
N LEU A 44 11.36 15.39 -5.91
CA LEU A 44 11.57 14.03 -6.40
C LEU A 44 10.43 13.61 -7.37
N VAL A 45 9.18 13.89 -7.02
CA VAL A 45 8.02 13.60 -7.88
C VAL A 45 8.13 14.36 -9.21
N ILE A 46 8.47 15.66 -9.14
CA ILE A 46 8.65 16.49 -10.34
C ILE A 46 9.80 15.95 -11.20
N ALA A 47 10.94 15.59 -10.59
CA ALA A 47 12.08 15.05 -11.32
C ALA A 47 11.78 13.71 -12.00
N VAL A 48 11.00 12.83 -11.36
CA VAL A 48 10.57 11.55 -11.95
C VAL A 48 9.68 11.80 -13.17
N VAL A 49 8.70 12.70 -13.06
CA VAL A 49 7.79 13.03 -14.17
C VAL A 49 8.57 13.65 -15.33
N LEU A 50 9.42 14.65 -15.07
CA LEU A 50 10.21 15.30 -16.12
C LEU A 50 11.21 14.35 -16.76
N SER A 51 11.88 13.52 -15.97
CA SER A 51 12.81 12.51 -16.49
C SER A 51 12.08 11.47 -17.34
N TYR A 52 10.89 11.05 -16.94
CA TYR A 52 10.07 10.13 -17.75
C TYR A 52 9.77 10.72 -19.14
N PHE A 53 9.40 11.99 -19.23
CA PHE A 53 9.18 12.65 -20.52
C PHE A 53 10.48 12.85 -21.31
N TYR A 54 11.55 13.29 -20.66
CA TYR A 54 12.84 13.54 -21.29
C TYR A 54 13.47 12.26 -21.89
N PHE A 55 13.44 11.15 -21.14
CA PHE A 55 13.95 9.87 -21.64
C PHE A 55 13.04 9.26 -22.72
N LYS A 56 11.72 9.45 -22.62
CA LYS A 56 10.77 9.03 -23.66
C LYS A 56 11.00 9.75 -25.00
N GLU A 57 11.45 11.01 -24.96
CA GLU A 57 11.81 11.78 -26.15
C GLU A 57 13.12 11.28 -26.76
N SER A 58 14.12 10.94 -25.94
CA SER A 58 15.43 10.43 -26.41
C SER A 58 15.38 9.07 -27.13
N ASP A 59 14.40 8.21 -26.82
CA ASP A 59 14.19 6.95 -27.55
C ASP A 59 13.47 7.19 -28.91
N THR A 60 12.76 8.32 -29.05
CA THR A 60 12.02 8.67 -30.28
C THR A 60 12.94 9.29 -31.33
N ASP A 61 13.96 10.05 -30.92
CA ASP A 61 14.93 10.66 -31.84
C ASP A 61 16.02 9.68 -32.30
N ASN A 62 16.47 8.76 -31.43
CA ASN A 62 17.37 7.68 -31.84
C ASN A 62 16.77 6.79 -32.95
N LYS A 63 15.44 6.62 -32.97
CA LYS A 63 14.76 5.84 -34.00
C LYS A 63 14.72 6.58 -35.36
N LYS A 64 14.66 7.91 -35.36
CA LYS A 64 14.71 8.73 -36.58
C LYS A 64 16.11 8.83 -37.20
N GLU A 65 17.15 8.65 -36.40
CA GLU A 65 18.55 8.67 -36.87
C GLU A 65 19.00 7.31 -37.43
N ILE A 66 18.48 6.21 -36.87
CA ILE A 66 18.72 4.84 -37.38
C ILE A 66 18.03 4.61 -38.73
N ASP A 67 16.82 5.16 -38.96
CA ASP A 67 16.11 5.04 -40.25
C ASP A 67 16.71 5.91 -41.38
N LYS A 68 17.58 6.88 -41.06
CA LYS A 68 18.30 7.68 -42.08
C LYS A 68 19.61 7.03 -42.54
N THR A 69 20.16 6.09 -41.77
CA THR A 69 21.50 5.52 -42.00
C THR A 69 21.46 4.17 -42.77
N SER A 70 20.26 3.62 -43.02
CA SER A 70 20.07 2.35 -43.76
C SER A 70 19.78 2.51 -45.26
N ASN A 71 19.72 3.74 -45.79
CA ASN A 71 19.38 4.03 -47.19
C ASN A 71 20.57 4.43 -48.08
N ILE A 72 21.77 3.92 -47.82
CA ILE A 72 22.90 4.01 -48.75
C ILE A 72 23.65 2.68 -48.72
N THR A 73 23.34 1.77 -49.65
CA THR A 73 24.31 1.04 -50.50
C THR A 73 23.64 -0.13 -51.23
N SER A 74 23.81 -0.10 -52.56
CA SER A 74 23.73 -1.19 -53.55
C SER A 74 22.40 -1.53 -54.22
N GLN A 75 22.29 -0.91 -55.40
CA GLN A 75 21.47 -1.28 -56.55
C GLN A 75 21.91 -2.62 -57.16
N THR A 76 20.95 -3.47 -57.53
CA THR A 76 20.93 -4.20 -58.82
C THR A 76 19.49 -4.59 -59.15
N GLU A 77 19.01 -4.24 -60.35
CA GLU A 77 17.68 -4.50 -60.92
C GLU A 77 17.84 -5.49 -62.13
N PRO A 78 16.79 -6.07 -62.79
CA PRO A 78 15.33 -6.11 -62.54
C PRO A 78 14.71 -7.53 -62.91
N PRO A 79 13.44 -7.77 -63.34
CA PRO A 79 12.18 -6.99 -63.23
C PRO A 79 10.88 -7.77 -62.80
N LYS A 80 9.83 -6.99 -62.49
CA LYS A 80 8.42 -7.04 -63.04
C LYS A 80 7.22 -7.37 -62.10
N ARG A 81 6.27 -6.40 -62.12
CA ARG A 81 4.78 -6.44 -61.94
C ARG A 81 4.26 -6.43 -60.50
N ARG A 82 3.18 -5.74 -60.10
CA ARG A 82 2.25 -4.72 -60.65
C ARG A 82 1.36 -4.29 -59.45
N TYR A 83 1.00 -3.00 -59.38
CA TYR A 83 -0.01 -2.31 -58.52
C TYR A 83 -1.25 -3.16 -58.11
N THR A 84 -1.89 -3.04 -56.92
CA THR A 84 -2.71 -1.92 -56.39
C THR A 84 -3.09 -2.14 -54.91
N LYS A 85 -2.97 -1.16 -54.00
CA LYS A 85 -4.03 -0.24 -53.48
C LYS A 85 -5.36 -0.89 -53.07
N THR A 86 -5.69 -0.92 -51.76
CA THR A 86 -7.02 -0.48 -51.28
C THR A 86 -7.05 -0.16 -49.79
N ARG A 87 -7.99 0.73 -49.45
CA ARG A 87 -8.17 1.53 -48.25
C ARG A 87 -8.92 0.77 -47.15
N ARG A 88 -8.76 1.25 -45.90
CA ARG A 88 -9.61 0.99 -44.72
C ARG A 88 -11.11 1.19 -45.04
N PRO A 89 -12.06 0.64 -44.26
CA PRO A 89 -12.54 1.37 -43.08
C PRO A 89 -13.01 0.53 -41.87
N LEU A 90 -13.05 1.22 -40.72
CA LEU A 90 -13.75 0.88 -39.47
C LEU A 90 -15.21 0.48 -39.67
N ARG A 91 -15.72 -0.43 -38.81
CA ARG A 91 -17.07 -0.33 -38.19
C ARG A 91 -17.19 -1.25 -36.97
N LYS A 92 -17.77 -0.71 -35.88
CA LYS A 92 -18.36 -1.44 -34.73
C LYS A 92 -19.81 -1.87 -35.08
N PRO A 93 -20.61 -2.35 -34.10
CA PRO A 93 -20.89 -3.74 -33.70
C PRO A 93 -22.29 -4.21 -34.18
N PRO A 94 -22.75 -5.42 -33.80
CA PRO A 94 -24.12 -5.51 -33.30
C PRO A 94 -24.34 -6.51 -32.14
N SER A 95 -25.50 -6.33 -31.52
CA SER A 95 -26.12 -7.04 -30.40
C SER A 95 -26.92 -8.29 -30.79
N SER A 96 -27.26 -9.10 -29.78
CA SER A 96 -28.44 -9.99 -29.59
C SER A 96 -28.23 -11.51 -29.73
N GLY A 97 -28.82 -12.28 -28.78
CA GLY A 97 -29.27 -13.67 -29.02
C GLY A 97 -28.77 -14.76 -28.05
N PHE A 98 -29.68 -15.21 -27.19
CA PHE A 98 -29.67 -16.30 -26.18
C PHE A 98 -29.38 -17.74 -26.69
N LYS A 99 -28.77 -18.59 -25.82
CA LYS A 99 -28.99 -20.05 -25.53
C LYS A 99 -27.77 -21.01 -25.59
N ASP A 100 -27.39 -21.44 -24.39
CA ASP A 100 -27.09 -22.79 -23.87
C ASP A 100 -26.05 -23.75 -24.49
N ALA A 101 -25.17 -24.18 -23.57
CA ALA A 101 -24.54 -25.50 -23.42
C ALA A 101 -23.49 -25.96 -24.45
N LYS A 102 -22.21 -25.88 -24.05
CA LYS A 102 -21.39 -27.09 -23.79
C LYS A 102 -20.01 -26.76 -23.21
N SER A 103 -19.70 -27.52 -22.16
CA SER A 103 -18.38 -27.74 -21.59
C SER A 103 -17.28 -27.85 -22.64
N SER A 104 -16.26 -27.00 -22.55
CA SER A 104 -14.93 -27.28 -23.07
C SER A 104 -13.89 -26.52 -22.24
N ASN A 105 -13.15 -27.30 -21.44
CA ASN A 105 -11.78 -27.09 -20.98
C ASN A 105 -11.26 -25.64 -20.95
N ILE A 106 -11.59 -24.93 -19.87
CA ILE A 106 -10.82 -23.74 -19.47
C ILE A 106 -9.54 -24.27 -18.81
N SER A 107 -8.45 -24.21 -19.56
CA SER A 107 -7.10 -24.36 -19.06
C SER A 107 -6.93 -23.48 -17.82
N LYS A 108 -6.61 -24.13 -16.69
CA LYS A 108 -6.15 -23.49 -15.46
C LYS A 108 -4.80 -22.83 -15.72
N GLU A 109 -4.80 -21.69 -16.41
CA GLU A 109 -3.75 -20.70 -16.23
C GLU A 109 -4.08 -19.99 -14.93
N SER A 110 -3.51 -20.49 -13.83
CA SER A 110 -3.44 -19.75 -12.58
C SER A 110 -2.74 -18.44 -12.86
N PHE A 111 -3.52 -17.36 -12.97
CA PHE A 111 -3.01 -16.00 -12.85
C PHE A 111 -2.32 -15.94 -11.47
N GLN A 112 -1.00 -16.10 -11.46
CA GLN A 112 -0.20 -15.89 -10.27
C GLN A 112 -0.28 -14.41 -9.95
N GLN A 113 -1.25 -14.02 -9.13
CA GLN A 113 -1.16 -12.76 -8.43
C GLN A 113 0.18 -12.77 -7.67
N PRO A 114 0.94 -11.67 -7.71
CA PRO A 114 2.24 -11.63 -7.03
C PRO A 114 2.00 -12.00 -5.56
N GLU A 115 2.83 -12.89 -5.01
CA GLU A 115 2.69 -13.45 -3.66
C GLU A 115 2.44 -12.39 -2.58
N ASN A 116 2.97 -11.18 -2.79
CA ASN A 116 2.76 -10.00 -1.96
C ASN A 116 1.28 -9.59 -1.85
N ASP A 117 0.51 -9.65 -2.92
CA ASP A 117 -0.92 -9.32 -2.91
C ASP A 117 -1.72 -10.35 -2.11
N VAL A 118 -1.35 -11.62 -2.21
CA VAL A 118 -1.99 -12.71 -1.45
C VAL A 118 -1.69 -12.59 0.05
N LEU A 119 -0.45 -12.26 0.42
CA LEU A 119 -0.07 -12.03 1.81
C LEU A 119 -0.77 -10.80 2.38
N LYS A 120 -0.87 -9.71 1.61
CA LYS A 120 -1.61 -8.52 2.00
C LYS A 120 -3.10 -8.83 2.19
N GLN A 121 -3.74 -9.49 1.23
CA GLN A 121 -5.16 -9.87 1.33
C GLN A 121 -5.43 -10.75 2.56
N ARG A 122 -4.50 -11.63 2.93
CA ARG A 122 -4.61 -12.43 4.16
C ARG A 122 -4.48 -11.58 5.43
N GLY A 123 -3.56 -10.61 5.44
CA GLY A 123 -3.43 -9.63 6.51
C GLY A 123 -4.72 -8.82 6.67
N ASP A 124 -5.19 -8.21 5.59
CA ASP A 124 -6.42 -7.42 5.52
C ASP A 124 -7.63 -8.26 6.02
N GLY A 125 -7.72 -9.53 5.61
CA GLY A 125 -8.76 -10.46 6.05
C GLY A 125 -8.70 -10.76 7.56
N TYR A 126 -7.51 -10.87 8.13
CA TYR A 126 -7.33 -11.08 9.56
C TYR A 126 -7.67 -9.83 10.38
N GLU A 127 -7.30 -8.64 9.88
CA GLU A 127 -7.71 -7.36 10.48
C GLU A 127 -9.23 -7.24 10.54
N LEU A 128 -9.92 -7.50 9.42
CA LEU A 128 -11.39 -7.55 9.35
C LEU A 128 -11.97 -8.55 10.34
N TYR A 129 -11.39 -9.75 10.45
CA TYR A 129 -11.86 -10.78 11.36
C TYR A 129 -11.78 -10.34 12.83
N ILE A 130 -10.64 -9.79 13.24
CA ILE A 130 -10.43 -9.31 14.61
C ILE A 130 -11.35 -8.13 14.90
N GLY A 131 -11.42 -7.14 14.00
CA GLY A 131 -12.30 -5.98 14.17
C GLY A 131 -13.77 -6.35 14.31
N ARG A 132 -14.27 -7.29 13.49
CA ARG A 132 -15.66 -7.77 13.58
C ARG A 132 -16.03 -8.32 14.95
N LYS A 133 -15.08 -8.94 15.68
CA LYS A 133 -15.34 -9.41 17.06
C LYS A 133 -15.63 -8.26 18.02
N PHE A 134 -15.10 -7.07 17.78
CA PHE A 134 -15.43 -5.87 18.54
C PHE A 134 -16.71 -5.20 18.03
N GLU A 135 -16.94 -5.19 16.71
CA GLU A 135 -18.23 -4.72 16.15
C GLU A 135 -19.42 -5.50 16.72
N LEU A 136 -19.29 -6.83 16.87
CA LEU A 136 -20.30 -7.70 17.47
C LEU A 136 -20.58 -7.36 18.95
N LYS A 137 -19.67 -6.67 19.64
CA LYS A 137 -19.87 -6.16 21.00
C LYS A 137 -20.52 -4.77 21.02
N GLY A 138 -20.83 -4.21 19.85
CA GLY A 138 -21.40 -2.87 19.70
C GLY A 138 -20.36 -1.74 19.67
N GLU A 139 -19.07 -2.05 19.77
CA GLU A 139 -18.01 -1.02 19.81
C GLU A 139 -17.75 -0.42 18.43
N LEU A 140 -17.37 0.85 18.37
CA LEU A 140 -16.95 1.46 17.10
C LEU A 140 -15.54 1.00 16.75
N VAL A 141 -15.39 0.43 15.56
CA VAL A 141 -14.14 -0.11 15.04
C VAL A 141 -13.69 0.72 13.84
N ILE A 142 -12.43 1.14 13.86
CA ILE A 142 -11.77 1.89 12.79
C ILE A 142 -10.67 0.99 12.24
N TYR A 143 -10.86 0.50 11.03
CA TYR A 143 -9.89 -0.35 10.32
C TYR A 143 -8.77 0.51 9.72
N ASN A 144 -7.91 1.06 10.58
CA ASN A 144 -6.89 2.02 10.23
C ASN A 144 -5.90 1.49 9.17
N GLY A 145 -5.45 0.24 9.28
CA GLY A 145 -4.59 -0.43 8.30
C GLY A 145 -5.24 -0.54 6.91
N LEU A 146 -6.54 -0.83 6.84
CA LEU A 146 -7.28 -0.87 5.57
C LEU A 146 -7.51 0.53 4.98
N ILE A 147 -7.75 1.53 5.83
CA ILE A 147 -8.04 2.91 5.41
C ILE A 147 -6.78 3.64 4.94
N ARG A 148 -5.65 3.45 5.64
CA ARG A 148 -4.39 4.18 5.43
C ARG A 148 -3.31 3.36 4.73
N GLY A 149 -3.46 2.04 4.65
CA GLY A 149 -2.43 1.15 4.11
C GLY A 149 -1.14 1.28 4.92
N TYR A 150 -0.02 1.51 4.23
CA TYR A 150 1.31 1.60 4.86
C TYR A 150 1.53 2.85 5.73
N GLU A 151 0.59 3.80 5.74
CA GLU A 151 0.62 5.02 6.56
C GLU A 151 -0.08 4.83 7.92
N ASP A 152 -0.34 3.58 8.33
CA ASP A 152 -1.04 3.22 9.57
C ASP A 152 -0.27 3.51 10.87
N GLN A 153 1.00 3.89 10.79
CA GLN A 153 1.92 4.16 11.90
C GLN A 153 2.04 3.01 12.92
N GLY A 154 1.55 1.80 12.60
CA GLY A 154 1.65 0.60 13.44
C GLY A 154 0.38 0.16 14.18
N ALA A 155 -0.75 0.87 14.09
CA ALA A 155 -2.03 0.38 14.61
C ALA A 155 -2.96 0.00 13.45
N ASP A 156 -3.20 -1.30 13.25
CA ASP A 156 -4.04 -1.79 12.16
C ASP A 156 -5.53 -1.56 12.45
N VAL A 157 -5.94 -1.75 13.71
CA VAL A 157 -7.33 -1.59 14.14
C VAL A 157 -7.37 -0.72 15.39
N ILE A 158 -8.27 0.26 15.40
CA ILE A 158 -8.54 1.12 16.55
C ILE A 158 -9.97 0.85 16.99
N VAL A 159 -10.18 0.55 18.27
CA VAL A 159 -11.52 0.34 18.84
C VAL A 159 -11.79 1.39 19.90
N LEU A 160 -12.89 2.11 19.73
CA LEU A 160 -13.40 3.03 20.75
C LEU A 160 -14.38 2.25 21.61
N SER A 161 -13.95 1.86 22.81
CA SER A 161 -14.75 1.06 23.73
C SER A 161 -15.49 1.96 24.70
N LYS A 162 -16.81 2.11 24.50
CA LYS A 162 -17.65 2.93 25.38
C LYS A 162 -17.83 2.28 26.74
N SER A 163 -17.99 0.96 26.76
CA SER A 163 -18.19 0.17 27.97
C SER A 163 -17.04 0.29 28.97
N THR A 164 -15.81 0.46 28.47
CA THR A 164 -14.60 0.55 29.29
C THR A 164 -13.98 1.95 29.31
N GLN A 165 -14.59 2.92 28.61
CA GLN A 165 -14.05 4.26 28.37
C GLN A 165 -12.57 4.22 27.95
N SER A 166 -12.24 3.37 26.99
CA SER A 166 -10.86 3.15 26.56
C SER A 166 -10.71 3.02 25.05
N VAL A 167 -9.55 3.45 24.55
CA VAL A 167 -9.14 3.28 23.16
C VAL A 167 -8.24 2.06 23.08
N HIS A 168 -8.60 1.08 22.25
CA HIS A 168 -7.76 -0.08 22.00
C HIS A 168 -6.99 0.11 20.70
N LEU A 169 -5.67 0.09 20.79
CA LEU A 169 -4.76 0.07 19.65
C LEU A 169 -4.36 -1.37 19.38
N ILE A 170 -4.69 -1.87 18.20
CA ILE A 170 -4.55 -3.28 17.87
C ILE A 170 -3.64 -3.43 16.66
N GLN A 171 -2.59 -4.23 16.81
CA GLN A 171 -1.78 -4.74 15.70
C GLN A 171 -2.13 -6.20 15.45
N CYS A 172 -2.36 -6.55 14.20
CA CYS A 172 -2.68 -7.88 13.71
C CYS A 172 -1.48 -8.43 12.91
N LYS A 173 -1.09 -9.67 13.19
CA LYS A 173 -0.05 -10.39 12.43
C LYS A 173 -0.54 -11.79 12.08
N HIS A 174 -0.91 -11.95 10.79
CA HIS A 174 -1.34 -13.22 10.22
C HIS A 174 -0.17 -13.99 9.60
N TRP A 175 0.77 -14.45 10.44
CA TRP A 175 1.94 -15.19 9.97
C TRP A 175 1.73 -16.69 10.11
N LYS A 176 2.03 -17.45 9.04
CA LYS A 176 1.98 -18.92 9.02
C LYS A 176 3.37 -19.57 8.93
N ARG A 177 4.27 -18.95 8.18
CA ARG A 177 5.65 -19.45 7.92
C ARG A 177 6.73 -18.46 8.35
N TYR A 178 6.33 -17.29 8.84
CA TYR A 178 7.25 -16.24 9.25
C TYR A 178 7.52 -16.36 10.74
N GLU A 179 8.77 -16.22 11.14
CA GLU A 179 9.17 -16.35 12.54
C GLU A 179 8.92 -15.05 13.31
N PHE A 180 8.19 -15.16 14.40
CA PHE A 180 7.97 -14.09 15.36
C PHE A 180 9.07 -14.14 16.42
N THR A 181 10.05 -13.25 16.29
CA THR A 181 11.24 -13.12 17.12
C THR A 181 11.08 -12.02 18.17
N LYS A 182 12.01 -11.93 19.13
CA LYS A 182 12.00 -10.83 20.12
C LYS A 182 12.07 -9.44 19.48
N ASP A 183 12.80 -9.29 18.37
CA ASP A 183 12.92 -8.01 17.67
C ASP A 183 11.58 -7.59 17.04
N HIS A 184 10.78 -8.55 16.55
CA HIS A 184 9.43 -8.28 16.08
C HIS A 184 8.53 -7.82 17.24
N LEU A 185 8.62 -8.48 18.39
CA LEU A 185 7.89 -8.09 19.59
C LEU A 185 8.23 -6.66 20.02
N PHE A 186 9.53 -6.31 20.08
CA PHE A 186 9.99 -4.98 20.47
C PHE A 186 9.53 -3.92 19.48
N LYS A 187 9.75 -4.13 18.18
CA LYS A 187 9.32 -3.19 17.13
C LYS A 187 7.82 -2.92 17.16
N ILE A 188 7.00 -3.95 17.36
CA ILE A 188 5.54 -3.78 17.44
C ILE A 188 5.15 -3.02 18.72
N PHE A 189 5.77 -3.37 19.85
CA PHE A 189 5.53 -2.68 21.10
C PHE A 189 5.86 -1.20 21.00
N ASP A 190 7.03 -0.85 20.47
CA ASP A 190 7.49 0.53 20.33
C ASP A 190 6.56 1.31 19.38
N LYS A 191 6.17 0.73 18.24
CA LYS A 191 5.18 1.33 17.32
C LYS A 191 3.85 1.66 18.01
N LEU A 192 3.28 0.71 18.75
CA LEU A 192 2.01 0.93 19.47
C LEU A 192 2.17 1.87 20.67
N ASN A 193 3.38 1.97 21.22
CA ASN A 193 3.67 2.88 22.32
C ASN A 193 3.79 4.33 21.85
N ASP A 194 4.39 4.53 20.68
CA ASP A 194 4.63 5.86 20.11
C ASP A 194 3.47 6.31 19.21
N PHE A 195 2.48 5.43 18.97
CA PHE A 195 1.31 5.74 18.17
C PHE A 195 0.48 6.86 18.80
N SER A 196 0.29 7.95 18.04
CA SER A 196 -0.58 9.06 18.42
C SER A 196 -1.91 8.95 17.65
N PRO A 197 -3.03 8.63 18.32
CA PRO A 197 -4.30 8.40 17.64
C PRO A 197 -4.88 9.68 17.01
N ASP A 198 -4.78 9.79 15.68
CA ASP A 198 -5.29 10.90 14.88
C ASP A 198 -6.60 10.56 14.16
N TYR A 199 -7.30 9.50 14.60
CA TYR A 199 -8.47 8.93 13.95
C TYR A 199 -9.63 9.91 13.78
N GLN A 200 -9.58 11.07 14.43
CA GLN A 200 -10.58 12.12 14.31
C GLN A 200 -10.50 12.85 12.95
N HIS A 201 -9.39 12.71 12.24
CA HIS A 201 -9.21 13.23 10.87
C HIS A 201 -9.71 12.27 9.80
N ILE A 202 -10.11 11.05 10.16
CA ILE A 202 -10.62 10.06 9.20
C ILE A 202 -12.10 10.38 8.92
N PRO A 203 -12.49 10.59 7.65
CA PRO A 203 -13.89 10.84 7.30
C PRO A 203 -14.80 9.68 7.73
N PRO A 204 -15.99 9.96 8.31
CA PRO A 204 -16.93 8.92 8.75
C PRO A 204 -17.32 7.95 7.65
N GLU A 205 -17.37 8.39 6.40
CA GLU A 205 -17.72 7.58 5.22
C GLU A 205 -16.66 6.50 4.97
N LYS A 206 -15.37 6.81 5.18
CA LYS A 206 -14.27 5.84 5.07
C LYS A 206 -14.32 4.81 6.19
N ILE A 207 -14.63 5.24 7.41
CA ILE A 207 -14.82 4.32 8.55
C ILE A 207 -15.99 3.38 8.25
N ASN A 208 -17.13 3.96 7.87
CA ASN A 208 -18.36 3.21 7.61
C ASN A 208 -18.20 2.23 6.43
N HIS A 209 -17.35 2.53 5.45
CA HIS A 209 -17.08 1.63 4.32
C HIS A 209 -16.64 0.23 4.75
N TYR A 210 -15.80 0.12 5.78
CA TYR A 210 -15.26 -1.16 6.26
C TYR A 210 -16.10 -1.83 7.36
N LEU A 211 -16.98 -1.08 8.04
CA LEU A 211 -17.89 -1.66 9.03
C LEU A 211 -18.79 -2.73 8.40
N SER A 212 -18.94 -3.86 9.09
CA SER A 212 -19.86 -4.92 8.69
C SER A 212 -21.32 -4.49 8.89
N ASN A 213 -21.60 -3.87 10.03
CA ASN A 213 -22.88 -3.25 10.34
C ASN A 213 -22.75 -1.74 10.16
N LYS A 214 -23.30 -1.22 9.06
CA LYS A 214 -23.24 0.20 8.75
C LYS A 214 -23.89 1.01 9.87
N ARG A 215 -23.23 2.10 10.25
CA ARG A 215 -23.73 3.07 11.22
C ARG A 215 -24.12 4.35 10.51
N ASN A 216 -25.02 5.11 11.11
CA ASN A 216 -25.29 6.45 10.61
C ASN A 216 -24.06 7.36 10.89
N GLN A 217 -23.93 8.45 10.14
CA GLN A 217 -22.78 9.35 10.25
C GLN A 217 -22.71 10.05 11.63
N ALA A 218 -23.85 10.39 12.22
CA ALA A 218 -23.92 11.05 13.51
C ALA A 218 -23.42 10.16 14.66
N ASP A 219 -23.73 8.85 14.63
CA ASP A 219 -23.28 7.86 15.61
C ASP A 219 -21.76 7.71 15.56
N ILE A 220 -21.18 7.68 14.36
CA ILE A 220 -19.72 7.59 14.16
C ILE A 220 -19.05 8.85 14.73
N LEU A 221 -19.54 10.04 14.37
CA LEU A 221 -19.01 11.30 14.87
C LEU A 221 -19.12 11.42 16.39
N THR A 222 -20.26 10.99 16.96
CA THR A 222 -20.48 10.98 18.41
C THR A 222 -19.48 10.05 19.11
N ALA A 223 -19.31 8.82 18.62
CA ALA A 223 -18.35 7.89 19.19
C ALA A 223 -16.89 8.37 19.06
N ILE A 224 -16.52 9.01 17.95
CA ILE A 224 -15.20 9.65 17.80
C ILE A 224 -15.01 10.77 18.82
N GLN A 225 -16.03 11.61 19.02
CA GLN A 225 -15.98 12.71 19.97
C GLN A 225 -15.91 12.22 21.41
N GLU A 226 -16.70 11.21 21.78
CA GLU A 226 -16.62 10.53 23.07
C GLU A 226 -15.24 9.90 23.27
N GLY A 227 -14.69 9.24 22.24
CA GLY A 227 -13.38 8.61 22.30
C GLY A 227 -12.23 9.57 22.61
N LYS A 228 -12.36 10.87 22.35
CA LYS A 228 -11.35 11.88 22.72
C LYS A 228 -11.19 12.06 24.22
N SER A 229 -12.25 11.79 25.00
CA SER A 229 -12.21 11.94 26.47
C SER A 229 -11.74 10.67 27.18
N TYR A 230 -11.52 9.57 26.45
CA TYR A 230 -11.05 8.32 27.03
C TYR A 230 -9.59 8.47 27.45
N SER A 231 -9.33 8.36 28.74
CA SER A 231 -8.00 8.50 29.33
C SER A 231 -7.14 7.23 29.19
N GLN A 232 -7.77 6.09 28.92
CA GLN A 232 -7.09 4.81 28.89
C GLN A 232 -6.83 4.35 27.45
N ILE A 233 -5.55 4.12 27.14
CA ILE A 233 -5.10 3.47 25.90
C ILE A 233 -4.69 2.02 26.23
N ARG A 234 -5.20 1.06 25.47
CA ARG A 234 -4.91 -0.37 25.63
C ARG A 234 -4.25 -0.91 24.36
N LYS A 235 -3.06 -1.48 24.49
CA LYS A 235 -2.31 -2.04 23.36
C LYS A 235 -2.55 -3.54 23.29
N THR A 236 -2.86 -4.05 22.09
CA THR A 236 -3.02 -5.49 21.88
C THR A 236 -2.37 -5.94 20.57
N LEU A 237 -1.53 -6.96 20.64
CA LEU A 237 -1.02 -7.69 19.49
C LEU A 237 -1.84 -8.98 19.31
N TYR A 238 -2.46 -9.16 18.14
CA TYR A 238 -3.08 -10.41 17.73
C TYR A 238 -2.16 -11.18 16.78
N LEU A 239 -1.86 -12.43 17.15
CA LEU A 239 -1.10 -13.38 16.34
C LEU A 239 -2.02 -14.53 15.91
N SER A 240 -1.97 -14.90 14.63
CA SER A 240 -2.84 -15.97 14.11
C SER A 240 -2.42 -17.39 14.50
N SER A 241 -1.20 -17.59 15.02
CA SER A 241 -0.68 -18.91 15.36
C SER A 241 0.35 -18.84 16.48
N LYS A 242 0.41 -19.88 17.32
CA LYS A 242 1.51 -20.07 18.28
C LYS A 242 2.79 -20.57 17.61
N GLN A 243 2.65 -21.28 16.50
CA GLN A 243 3.75 -21.99 15.83
C GLN A 243 4.79 -21.03 15.27
N VAL A 244 4.43 -19.76 15.08
CA VAL A 244 5.37 -18.73 14.62
C VAL A 244 6.21 -18.14 15.73
N ILE A 245 5.82 -18.31 17.01
CA ILE A 245 6.50 -17.69 18.14
C ILE A 245 7.75 -18.48 18.47
N GLN A 246 8.90 -17.81 18.33
CA GLN A 246 10.20 -18.40 18.58
C GLN A 246 10.50 -18.57 20.08
N ASN A 247 11.44 -19.47 20.39
CA ASN A 247 11.79 -19.83 21.76
C ASN A 247 12.36 -18.66 22.58
N ASP A 248 12.94 -17.66 21.93
CA ASP A 248 13.47 -16.46 22.56
C ASP A 248 12.38 -15.46 22.99
N VAL A 249 11.17 -15.59 22.45
CA VAL A 249 10.03 -14.72 22.79
C VAL A 249 9.31 -15.19 24.03
N TRP A 250 9.12 -16.51 24.19
CA TRP A 250 8.33 -17.07 25.30
C TRP A 250 8.78 -16.59 26.70
N PRO A 251 10.09 -16.48 27.01
CA PRO A 251 10.55 -15.97 28.31
C PRO A 251 10.17 -14.51 28.59
N LEU A 252 9.84 -13.73 27.54
CA LEU A 252 9.45 -12.33 27.66
C LEU A 252 7.94 -12.15 27.88
N LEU A 253 7.16 -13.22 27.76
CA LEU A 253 5.71 -13.20 27.79
C LEU A 253 5.18 -13.75 29.12
N GLU A 254 4.48 -12.91 29.88
CA GLU A 254 3.78 -13.33 31.09
C GLU A 254 2.42 -13.94 30.71
N GLY A 255 2.17 -15.20 31.10
CA GLY A 255 0.88 -15.85 30.86
C GLY A 255 -0.23 -15.24 31.70
N ILE A 256 -1.32 -14.76 31.07
CA ILE A 256 -2.53 -14.32 31.78
C ILE A 256 -3.55 -15.46 31.81
N LYS A 257 -3.80 -16.08 30.66
CA LYS A 257 -4.69 -17.23 30.50
C LYS A 257 -4.36 -17.96 29.21
N GLU A 258 -5.06 -19.05 28.92
CA GLU A 258 -4.85 -19.78 27.68
C GLU A 258 -4.91 -18.85 26.45
N ASN A 259 -3.84 -18.91 25.64
CA ASN A 259 -3.68 -18.11 24.43
C ASN A 259 -3.60 -16.59 24.65
N ILE A 260 -3.52 -16.10 25.89
CA ILE A 260 -3.37 -14.69 26.21
C ILE A 260 -2.19 -14.48 27.15
N TYR A 261 -1.27 -13.66 26.67
CA TYR A 261 -0.04 -13.30 27.33
C TYR A 261 0.04 -11.78 27.48
N ARG A 262 1.04 -11.33 28.23
CA ARG A 262 1.37 -9.93 28.45
C ARG A 262 2.84 -9.70 28.17
N TYR A 263 3.12 -8.61 27.48
CA TYR A 263 4.45 -8.05 27.35
C TYR A 263 4.36 -6.59 27.79
N LYS A 264 4.96 -6.26 28.95
CA LYS A 264 4.79 -4.94 29.59
C LYS A 264 3.30 -4.60 29.76
N ASP A 265 2.85 -3.43 29.29
CA ASP A 265 1.45 -3.01 29.29
C ASP A 265 0.64 -3.50 28.07
N MET A 266 1.29 -4.17 27.10
CA MET A 266 0.64 -4.71 25.91
C MET A 266 0.15 -6.15 26.13
N LYS A 267 -1.08 -6.42 25.68
CA LYS A 267 -1.63 -7.78 25.63
C LYS A 267 -1.20 -8.48 24.35
N VAL A 268 -0.76 -9.72 24.43
CA VAL A 268 -0.46 -10.57 23.27
C VAL A 268 -1.49 -11.70 23.23
N VAL A 269 -2.31 -11.74 22.19
CA VAL A 269 -3.39 -12.71 22.02
C VAL A 269 -3.06 -13.59 20.83
N VAL A 270 -3.01 -14.90 21.04
CA VAL A 270 -2.92 -15.86 19.95
C VAL A 270 -4.33 -16.31 19.61
N TYR A 271 -4.81 -15.94 18.44
CA TYR A 271 -6.18 -16.23 18.03
C TYR A 271 -6.20 -16.66 16.58
N ALA A 272 -6.43 -17.96 16.38
CA ALA A 272 -6.48 -18.55 15.06
C ALA A 272 -7.62 -17.96 14.22
N PHE A 273 -7.34 -17.82 12.93
CA PHE A 273 -8.25 -17.37 11.89
C PHE A 273 -8.47 -18.50 10.89
#